data_AF-A0A9E5N1P9-F1
#
_entry.id   AF-A0A9E5N1P9-F1
#
_cell.length_a   1.000
_cell.length_b   1.000
_cell.length_c   1.000
_cell.angle_alpha   90.00
_cell.angle_beta   90.00
_cell.angle_gamma   90.00
#
_symmetry.space_group_name_H-M   'P 1'
#
loop_
_entity.id
_entity.type
_entity.pdbx_description
1 polymer ?
#
loop_
_entity_poly.entity_id
_entity_poly.type
_entity_poly.pdbx_seq_one_letter_code
_entity_poly.pdbx_strand_id
1 'polypeptide(L)' 'VYFGYPIAHEEDAQRAVLTGLGIVEKMAPLNARLLRECGLELDVRIGIHTGLVVAGDMDQSENLESM' A
#
# COMPACT_ATOMS: atom_id res chain seq x y z
N VAL A 1 0.13 2.15 -1.92
CA VAL A 1 -1.31 1.83 -2.04
C VAL A 1 -2.02 3.15 -2.27
N TYR A 2 -2.85 3.24 -3.31
CA TYR A 2 -3.66 4.43 -3.57
C TYR A 2 -5.11 4.12 -3.23
N PHE A 3 -5.75 5.03 -2.49
CA PHE A 3 -7.19 5.03 -2.26
C PHE A 3 -7.74 6.21 -3.06
N GLY A 4 -8.74 5.96 -3.90
CA GLY A 4 -9.31 6.94 -4.81
C GLY A 4 -8.71 7.03 -6.21
N TYR A 5 -7.85 6.08 -6.56
CA TYR A 5 -7.39 5.86 -7.93
C TYR A 5 -7.68 4.42 -8.34
N PRO A 6 -8.20 4.16 -9.56
CA PRO A 6 -8.53 5.14 -10.61
C PRO A 6 -9.86 5.87 -10.38
N ILE A 7 -10.70 5.37 -9.45
CA ILE A 7 -12.01 5.94 -9.14
C ILE A 7 -11.99 6.42 -7.69
N ALA A 8 -12.39 7.67 -7.48
CA ALA A 8 -12.52 8.29 -6.17
C ALA A 8 -13.85 7.96 -5.51
N HIS A 9 -13.80 7.71 -4.20
CA HIS A 9 -14.91 7.44 -3.31
C HIS A 9 -14.79 8.30 -2.06
N GLU A 10 -15.92 8.70 -1.47
CA GLU A 10 -15.95 9.56 -0.29
C GLU A 10 -15.25 8.92 0.92
N GLU A 11 -15.26 7.60 0.98
CA GLU A 11 -14.75 6.78 2.08
C GLU A 11 -13.28 6.40 1.91
N ASP A 12 -12.58 6.87 0.87
CA ASP A 12 -11.20 6.48 0.60
C ASP A 12 -10.24 6.80 1.75
N ALA A 13 -10.44 7.95 2.41
CA ALA A 13 -9.65 8.31 3.59
C ALA A 13 -9.91 7.33 4.74
N GLN A 14 -11.17 6.97 4.99
CA GLN A 14 -11.54 6.00 6.03
C GLN A 14 -10.97 4.60 5.69
N ARG A 15 -11.10 4.16 4.45
CA ARG A 15 -10.54 2.89 3.97
C ARG A 15 -9.02 2.86 4.12
N ALA A 16 -8.32 3.95 3.84
CA ALA A 16 -6.87 4.04 4.03
C ALA A 16 -6.49 3.83 5.50
N VAL A 17 -7.19 4.49 6.43
CA VAL A 17 -6.96 4.36 7.88
C VAL A 17 -7.25 2.95 8.38
N LEU A 18 -8.41 2.40 8.02
CA LEU A 18 -8.80 1.04 8.42
C LEU A 18 -7.82 -0.01 7.86
N THR A 19 -7.34 0.18 6.64
CA THR A 19 -6.30 -0.69 6.06
C THR A 19 -5.01 -0.60 6.86
N GLY A 20 -4.57 0.61 7.21
CA GLY A 20 -3.39 0.83 8.04
C GLY A 20 -3.50 0.14 9.41
N LEU A 21 -4.65 0.28 10.07
CA LEU A 21 -4.93 -0.40 11.35
C LEU A 21 -4.90 -1.93 11.19
N GLY A 22 -5.57 -2.44 10.14
CA GLY A 22 -5.57 -3.88 9.85
C GLY A 22 -4.16 -4.43 9.60
N ILE A 23 -3.27 -3.67 8.96
CA ILE A 23 -1.86 -4.08 8.79
C ILE A 23 -1.18 -4.23 10.15
N VAL A 24 -1.32 -3.24 11.03
CA VAL A 24 -0.71 -3.26 12.37
C VAL A 24 -1.24 -4.43 13.20
N GLU A 25 -2.55 -4.67 13.19
CA GLU A 25 -3.17 -5.80 13.89
C GLU A 25 -2.64 -7.16 13.41
N LYS A 26 -2.32 -7.28 12.12
CA LYS A 26 -1.77 -8.52 11.55
C LYS A 26 -0.28 -8.72 11.81
N MET A 27 0.43 -7.73 12.36
CA MET A 27 1.84 -7.89 12.72
C MET A 27 2.06 -8.88 13.86
N ALA A 28 1.18 -8.91 14.87
CA ALA A 28 1.32 -9.85 15.98
C ALA A 28 1.36 -11.33 15.54
N PRO A 29 0.38 -11.86 14.77
CA PRO A 29 0.45 -13.24 14.29
C PRO A 29 1.59 -13.48 13.29
N LEU A 30 1.96 -12.46 12.50
CA LEU A 30 3.09 -12.55 11.57
C LEU A 30 4.42 -12.68 12.32
N ASN A 31 4.68 -11.81 13.29
CA ASN A 31 5.88 -11.83 14.12
C ASN A 31 5.97 -13.13 14.94
N ALA A 32 4.83 -13.62 15.46
CA ALA A 32 4.81 -14.93 16.12
C ALA A 32 5.30 -16.06 15.19
N ARG A 33 4.99 -15.99 13.88
CA ARG A 33 5.51 -16.94 12.89
C ARG A 33 6.98 -16.69 12.57
N LEU A 34 7.36 -15.44 12.28
CA LEU A 34 8.74 -15.07 11.93
C LEU A 34 9.73 -15.35 13.06
N LEU A 35 9.33 -15.18 14.31
CA LEU A 35 10.17 -15.49 15.46
C LEU A 35 10.44 -16.99 15.56
N ARG A 36 9.47 -17.85 15.22
CA ARG A 36 9.65 -19.31 15.23
C ARG A 36 10.51 -19.80 14.06
N GLU A 37 10.28 -19.26 12.87
CA GLU A 37 10.91 -19.75 11.64
C GLU A 37 12.31 -19.13 11.42
N CYS A 38 12.49 -17.89 11.83
CA CYS A 38 13.66 -17.08 11.49
C CYS A 38 14.30 -16.37 12.68
N GLY A 39 13.68 -16.39 13.87
CA GLY A 39 14.18 -15.64 15.04
C GLY A 39 14.07 -14.12 14.90
N LEU A 40 13.17 -13.63 14.04
CA LEU A 40 13.03 -12.20 13.71
C LEU A 40 11.69 -11.63 14.17
N GLU A 41 11.69 -10.34 14.47
CA GLU A 41 10.51 -9.54 14.75
C GLU A 41 10.56 -8.27 13.89
N LEU A 42 9.42 -7.90 13.32
CA LEU A 42 9.27 -6.70 12.49
C LEU A 42 8.46 -5.64 13.24
N ASP A 43 8.93 -4.40 13.18
CA ASP A 43 8.16 -3.23 13.61
C ASP A 43 7.76 -2.42 12.36
N VAL A 44 6.53 -1.91 12.34
CA VAL A 44 5.98 -1.20 11.18
C VAL A 44 5.31 0.09 11.62
N ARG A 45 5.50 1.13 10.81
CA ARG A 45 4.80 2.41 10.95
C ARG A 45 4.08 2.73 9.65
N ILE A 46 2.80 3.05 9.75
CA ILE A 46 1.97 3.43 8.61
C ILE A 46 1.77 4.94 8.62
N GLY A 47 2.16 5.59 7.51
CA GLY A 47 1.86 6.99 7.24
C GLY A 47 0.75 7.11 6.20
N ILE A 48 -0.21 8.00 6.43
CA ILE A 48 -1.30 8.28 5.51
C ILE A 48 -1.29 9.77 5.19
N HIS A 49 -1.36 10.11 3.92
CA HIS A 49 -1.42 11.47 3.43
C HIS A 49 -2.59 11.62 2.45
N THR A 50 -3.30 12.73 2.54
CA THR A 50 -4.40 13.10 1.65
C THR A 50 -4.07 14.41 0.96
N GLY A 51 -4.31 14.47 -0.35
CA GLY A 51 -4.00 15.64 -1.16
C GLY A 51 -4.27 15.40 -2.65
N LEU A 52 -4.25 16.48 -3.41
CA LEU A 52 -4.31 16.41 -4.87
C LEU A 52 -3.00 15.85 -5.41
N VAL A 53 -3.12 14.93 -6.37
CA VAL A 53 -1.97 14.30 -7.05
C VAL A 53 -2.25 14.22 -8.54
N VAL A 54 -1.19 14.16 -9.35
CA VAL A 54 -1.28 13.80 -10.76
C VAL A 54 -1.04 12.30 -10.85
N ALA A 55 -1.99 11.56 -11.42
CA ALA A 55 -1.91 10.11 -11.60
C ALA A 55 -2.22 9.76 -13.05
N GLY A 56 -1.48 8.80 -13.60
CA GLY A 56 -1.64 8.27 -14.95
C GLY A 56 -0.73 7.07 -15.14
N ASP A 57 -1.02 6.27 -16.17
CA ASP A 57 -0.20 5.11 -16.49
C ASP A 57 1.15 5.57 -17.06
N MET A 58 2.25 5.13 -16.44
CA MET A 58 3.57 5.22 -17.05
C MET A 58 3.73 4.02 -17.99
N ASP A 59 2.98 3.99 -19.09
CA ASP A 59 3.33 3.09 -20.18
C ASP A 59 4.48 3.72 -20.98
N GLN A 60 5.68 3.16 -20.82
CA GLN A 60 6.86 3.48 -21.64
C GLN A 60 7.15 2.35 -22.62
N SER A 61 6.13 1.71 -23.18
CA SER A 61 6.31 0.66 -24.20
C SER A 61 5.67 1.00 -25.55
N GLU A 62 5.86 2.23 -26.03
CA GLU A 62 5.74 2.54 -27.46
C GLU A 62 7.02 3.23 -27.97
N ASN A 63 8.05 2.43 -28.24
CA ASN A 63 8.92 2.65 -29.41
C ASN A 63 9.85 1.44 -29.62
N LEU A 64 9.37 0.41 -30.32
CA LEU A 64 10.27 -0.33 -31.19
C LEU A 64 9.88 0.06 -32.61
N GLU A 65 10.64 1.03 -33.12
CA GLU A 65 10.56 1.55 -34.47
C GLU A 65 10.54 0.40 -35.48
N SER A 66 9.48 0.35 -36.29
CA SER A 66 9.48 -0.40 -37.53
C SER A 66 10.37 0.34 -38.54
N MET A 67 11.59 -0.14 -38.74
CA MET A 67 12.40 0.11 -39.94
C MET A 67 12.31 -1.08 -40.89
#